data_AF-X0WNG3-F1
#
_entry.id   AF-X0WNG3-F1
#
_cell.length_a   1.000
_cell.length_b   1.000
_cell.length_c   1.000
_cell.angle_alpha   90.00
_cell.angle_beta   90.00
_cell.angle_gamma   90.00
#
_symmetry.space_group_name_H-M   'P 1'
#
loop_
_entity.id
_entity.type
_entity.pdbx_description
1 polymer ?
#
loop_
_entity_poly.entity_id
_entity_poly.type
_entity_poly.pdbx_seq_one_letter_code
_entity_poly.pdbx_strand_id
1 'polypeptide(L)'
;VTEPKTANVQVLTPYQVMLQAQAVGLTDVIIWSKDENNIQRWKIRVVMDVSTYAEKLKELFPHSSLQISQSDEILIVKGLLRSADQVRQLHDYLSKAKIEYVDMTSVAGIQQVQLQVRVAEVSRIALRSLSINSTYADNDFYGLTAPTSSSGTPLISDVTIGPDSASGTFSSAVTLLAGIPRAHLEMFFQALAENQYLKLLANPTLVALSGEKASFLAGGEFPIPIPQNSGSGATSITIEYREYGVRLTFKPIVLGD
;
A
#
# COMPACT_ATOMS: atom_id res chain seq x y z
N VAL A 1 -52.78 18.25 17.40
CA VAL A 1 -51.92 17.42 16.52
C VAL A 1 -51.98 16.00 17.04
N THR A 2 -52.23 15.01 16.18
CA THR A 2 -52.34 13.62 16.62
C THR A 2 -50.99 12.98 16.93
N GLU A 3 -49.94 13.32 16.16
CA GLU A 3 -48.56 12.89 16.40
C GLU A 3 -47.64 14.09 16.63
N PRO A 4 -47.32 14.46 17.89
CA PRO A 4 -46.54 15.65 18.21
C PRO A 4 -45.05 15.53 17.86
N LYS A 5 -44.53 14.31 17.66
CA LYS A 5 -43.14 14.09 17.22
C LYS A 5 -42.92 14.48 15.76
N THR A 6 -43.97 14.41 14.94
CA THR A 6 -43.91 14.68 13.49
C THR A 6 -44.04 16.17 13.20
N ALA A 7 -44.95 16.86 13.87
CA ALA A 7 -45.14 18.30 13.70
C ALA A 7 -45.58 18.98 15.00
N ASN A 8 -45.08 20.19 15.21
CA ASN A 8 -45.49 21.06 16.29
C ASN A 8 -46.39 22.19 15.74
N VAL A 9 -47.39 22.57 16.52
CA VAL A 9 -48.32 23.63 16.18
C VAL A 9 -48.28 24.69 17.27
N GLN A 10 -47.97 25.92 16.89
CA GLN A 10 -47.96 27.08 17.78
C GLN A 10 -49.03 28.08 17.33
N VAL A 11 -49.91 28.46 18.25
CA VAL A 11 -50.91 29.51 18.00
C VAL A 11 -50.24 30.86 18.19
N LEU A 12 -50.24 31.69 17.14
CA LEU A 12 -49.65 33.03 17.17
C LEU A 12 -50.72 34.08 17.54
N THR A 13 -51.90 33.96 16.95
CA THR A 13 -53.07 34.83 17.22
C THR A 13 -54.35 33.99 17.12
N PRO A 14 -55.53 34.50 17.52
CA PRO A 14 -56.79 33.77 17.36
C PRO A 14 -57.13 33.35 15.92
N TYR A 15 -56.46 33.95 14.93
CA TYR A 15 -56.67 33.68 13.50
C TYR A 15 -55.42 33.15 12.79
N GLN A 16 -54.31 32.92 13.49
CA GLN A 16 -53.06 32.48 12.89
C GLN A 16 -52.42 31.35 13.69
N VAL A 17 -52.03 30.32 12.96
CA VAL A 17 -51.40 29.12 13.50
C VAL A 17 -50.13 28.86 12.70
N MET A 18 -49.00 28.70 13.38
CA MET A 18 -47.74 28.29 12.77
C MET A 18 -47.54 26.80 12.96
N LEU A 19 -47.28 26.11 11.86
CA LEU A 19 -46.97 24.69 11.84
C LEU A 19 -45.48 24.52 11.53
N GLN A 20 -44.80 23.77 12.39
CA GLN A 20 -43.39 23.43 12.21
C GLN A 20 -43.24 21.91 12.12
N ALA A 21 -42.66 21.43 11.02
CA ALA A 21 -42.29 20.02 10.89
C ALA A 21 -41.09 19.70 11.79
N GLN A 22 -41.11 18.56 12.46
CA GLN A 22 -40.06 18.10 13.38
C GLN A 22 -39.44 16.77 12.94
N ALA A 23 -40.25 15.82 12.47
CA ALA A 23 -39.80 14.53 11.99
C ALA A 23 -40.63 14.06 10.79
N VAL A 24 -40.06 13.17 9.97
CA VAL A 24 -40.75 12.51 8.86
C VAL A 24 -41.94 11.71 9.40
N GLY A 25 -43.07 11.74 8.70
CA GLY A 25 -44.26 10.98 9.12
C GLY A 25 -45.59 11.58 8.67
N LEU A 26 -46.67 11.02 9.20
CA LEU A 26 -48.05 11.43 8.95
C LEU A 26 -48.67 11.94 10.25
N THR A 27 -49.30 13.11 10.19
CA THR A 27 -49.99 13.69 11.35
C THR A 27 -51.23 14.46 10.93
N ASP A 28 -52.25 14.45 11.78
CA ASP A 28 -53.47 15.22 11.58
C ASP A 28 -53.43 16.47 12.46
N VAL A 29 -53.72 17.62 11.84
CA VAL A 29 -53.99 18.87 12.54
C VAL A 29 -55.49 19.09 12.54
N ILE A 30 -56.05 19.18 13.74
CA ILE A 30 -57.46 19.42 13.97
C ILE A 30 -57.57 20.81 14.60
N ILE A 31 -58.37 21.68 13.98
CA ILE A 31 -58.63 23.03 14.46
C ILE A 31 -60.10 23.12 14.84
N TRP A 32 -60.34 23.55 16.07
CA TRP A 32 -61.68 23.78 16.60
C TRP A 32 -62.00 25.27 16.58
N SER A 33 -63.13 25.63 15.98
CA SER A 33 -63.69 26.98 16.07
C SER A 33 -64.50 27.15 17.37
N LYS A 34 -64.63 28.40 17.83
CA LYS A 34 -65.37 28.77 19.05
C LYS A 34 -66.83 28.34 19.04
N ASP A 35 -67.45 28.22 17.86
CA ASP A 35 -68.85 27.81 17.71
C ASP A 35 -69.05 26.28 17.76
N GLU A 36 -67.98 25.48 17.93
CA GLU A 36 -67.95 24.00 17.93
C GLU A 36 -68.51 23.29 16.68
N ASN A 37 -69.26 24.01 15.83
CA ASN A 37 -69.87 23.53 14.60
C ASN A 37 -68.91 23.49 13.40
N ASN A 38 -67.70 24.04 13.53
CA ASN A 38 -66.73 24.08 12.43
C ASN A 38 -65.41 23.45 12.89
N ILE A 39 -65.27 22.16 12.59
CA ILE A 39 -64.05 21.37 12.82
C ILE A 39 -63.36 21.19 11.47
N GLN A 40 -62.19 21.78 11.31
CA GLN A 40 -61.36 21.54 10.14
C GLN A 40 -60.24 20.57 10.48
N ARG A 41 -60.08 19.56 9.62
CA ARG A 41 -59.00 18.57 9.72
C ARG A 41 -58.11 18.67 8.50
N TRP A 42 -56.82 18.87 8.72
CA TRP A 42 -55.80 18.82 7.68
C TRP A 42 -54.88 17.64 7.93
N LYS A 43 -54.70 16.81 6.89
CA LYS A 43 -53.72 15.73 6.89
C LYS A 43 -52.39 16.27 6.41
N ILE A 44 -51.36 16.07 7.21
CA ILE A 44 -50.02 16.60 6.96
C ILE A 44 -49.07 15.43 6.80
N ARG A 45 -48.39 15.39 5.67
CA ARG A 45 -47.33 14.43 5.38
C ARG A 45 -46.01 15.17 5.36
N VAL A 46 -45.15 14.88 6.32
CA VAL A 46 -43.79 15.39 6.35
C VAL A 46 -42.91 14.35 5.64
N VAL A 47 -42.27 14.75 4.56
CA VAL A 47 -41.32 13.93 3.81
C VAL A 47 -39.92 14.53 3.92
N MET A 48 -38.90 13.72 3.68
CA MET A 48 -37.55 14.24 3.58
C MET A 48 -37.40 14.95 2.23
N ASP A 49 -36.65 16.05 2.20
CA ASP A 49 -36.37 16.72 0.93
C ASP A 49 -35.24 15.99 0.18
N VAL A 50 -35.64 14.96 -0.56
CA VAL A 50 -34.74 14.15 -1.38
C VAL A 50 -34.06 15.00 -2.47
N SER A 51 -34.70 16.08 -2.93
CA SER A 51 -34.21 16.93 -4.01
C SER A 51 -32.94 17.66 -3.59
N THR A 52 -32.94 18.26 -2.40
CA THR A 52 -31.75 18.93 -1.84
C THR A 52 -30.58 17.95 -1.65
N TYR A 53 -30.85 16.70 -1.23
CA TYR A 53 -29.81 15.68 -1.13
C TYR A 53 -29.31 15.22 -2.50
N ALA A 54 -30.20 15.10 -3.48
CA ALA A 54 -29.84 14.75 -4.84
C ALA A 54 -28.92 15.79 -5.49
N GLU A 55 -29.20 17.07 -5.27
CA GLU A 55 -28.36 18.18 -5.74
C GLU A 55 -26.99 18.15 -5.08
N LYS A 56 -26.92 17.99 -3.76
CA LYS A 56 -25.63 17.87 -3.03
C LYS A 56 -24.83 16.65 -3.45
N LEU A 57 -25.46 15.48 -3.61
CA LEU A 57 -24.74 14.29 -4.09
C LEU A 57 -24.27 14.46 -5.53
N LYS A 58 -25.01 15.19 -6.37
CA LYS A 58 -24.57 15.52 -7.73
C LYS A 58 -23.39 16.51 -7.73
N GLU A 59 -23.35 17.44 -6.78
CA GLU A 59 -22.20 18.35 -6.59
C GLU A 59 -20.95 17.61 -6.11
N LEU A 60 -21.09 16.68 -5.15
CA LEU A 60 -19.99 15.86 -4.64
C LEU A 60 -19.48 14.82 -5.66
N PHE A 61 -20.39 14.28 -6.48
CA PHE A 61 -20.09 13.24 -7.45
C PHE A 61 -20.55 13.62 -8.87
N PRO A 62 -19.94 14.65 -9.51
CA PRO A 62 -20.42 15.23 -10.77
C PRO A 62 -20.34 14.28 -11.97
N HIS A 63 -19.46 13.27 -11.89
CA HIS A 63 -19.22 12.30 -12.95
C HIS A 63 -19.85 10.93 -12.70
N SER A 64 -20.69 10.82 -11.67
CA SER A 64 -21.38 9.60 -11.26
C SER A 64 -22.88 9.76 -11.45
N SER A 65 -23.56 8.70 -11.92
CA SER A 65 -25.02 8.70 -12.08
C SER A 65 -25.66 8.15 -10.81
N LEU A 66 -25.88 9.03 -9.84
CA LEU A 66 -26.58 8.70 -8.59
C LEU A 66 -28.07 9.06 -8.69
N GLN A 67 -28.91 8.12 -8.33
CA GLN A 67 -30.36 8.27 -8.18
C GLN A 67 -30.71 8.03 -6.71
N ILE A 68 -31.45 8.96 -6.15
CA ILE A 68 -31.91 8.86 -4.77
C ILE A 68 -33.42 8.68 -4.78
N SER A 69 -33.89 7.73 -3.98
CA SER A 69 -35.32 7.52 -3.73
C SER A 69 -35.54 7.33 -2.23
N GLN A 70 -36.66 7.82 -1.72
CA GLN A 70 -37.05 7.61 -0.32
C GLN A 70 -38.10 6.50 -0.26
N SER A 71 -37.93 5.57 0.67
CA SER A 71 -38.96 4.60 1.07
C SER A 71 -39.16 4.74 2.57
N ASP A 72 -40.30 5.29 2.98
CA ASP A 72 -40.62 5.59 4.38
C ASP A 72 -39.54 6.45 5.05
N GLU A 73 -38.81 5.91 6.03
CA GLU A 73 -37.72 6.60 6.74
C GLU A 73 -36.34 6.30 6.14
N ILE A 74 -36.24 5.37 5.19
CA ILE A 74 -34.98 4.89 4.63
C ILE A 74 -34.70 5.56 3.29
N LEU A 75 -33.49 6.09 3.14
CA LEU A 75 -32.96 6.59 1.87
C LEU A 75 -32.36 5.45 1.05
N ILE A 76 -32.80 5.29 -0.19
CA ILE A 76 -32.23 4.31 -1.11
C ILE A 76 -31.39 5.06 -2.13
N VAL A 77 -30.09 4.78 -2.13
CA VAL A 77 -29.13 5.39 -3.07
C VAL A 77 -28.71 4.33 -4.08
N LYS A 78 -28.99 4.59 -5.37
CA LYS A 78 -28.69 3.71 -6.49
C LYS A 78 -27.80 4.43 -7.49
N GLY A 79 -26.94 3.72 -8.19
CA GLY A 79 -26.17 4.34 -9.25
C GLY A 79 -24.85 3.68 -9.56
N LEU A 80 -24.12 4.32 -10.47
CA LEU A 80 -22.77 3.93 -10.87
C LEU A 80 -21.78 4.94 -10.31
N LEU A 81 -20.84 4.45 -9.50
CA LEU A 81 -19.68 5.18 -9.00
C LEU A 81 -18.44 4.74 -9.79
N ARG A 82 -17.43 5.60 -9.93
CA ARG A 82 -16.25 5.28 -10.75
C ARG A 82 -15.12 4.59 -9.98
N SER A 83 -15.11 4.71 -8.66
CA SER A 83 -14.04 4.20 -7.81
C SER A 83 -14.58 3.70 -6.48
N ALA A 84 -13.88 2.74 -5.90
CA ALA A 84 -14.15 2.25 -4.55
C ALA A 84 -14.04 3.36 -3.49
N ASP A 85 -13.22 4.40 -3.71
CA ASP A 85 -13.13 5.50 -2.75
C ASP A 85 -14.33 6.44 -2.79
N GLN A 86 -15.00 6.60 -3.94
CA GLN A 86 -16.26 7.34 -3.99
C GLN A 86 -17.36 6.64 -3.18
N VAL A 87 -17.36 5.29 -3.16
CA VAL A 87 -18.28 4.50 -2.32
C VAL A 87 -18.02 4.80 -0.84
N ARG A 88 -16.74 4.83 -0.42
CA ARG A 88 -16.38 5.16 0.96
C ARG A 88 -16.77 6.59 1.34
N GLN A 89 -16.52 7.56 0.47
CA GLN A 89 -16.91 8.96 0.68
C GLN A 89 -18.43 9.12 0.79
N LEU A 90 -19.19 8.44 -0.06
CA LEU A 90 -20.65 8.41 0.00
C LEU A 90 -21.12 7.84 1.35
N HIS A 91 -20.54 6.71 1.76
CA HIS A 91 -20.87 6.05 3.02
C HIS A 91 -20.56 6.94 4.25
N ASP A 92 -19.39 7.59 4.24
CA ASP A 92 -18.96 8.52 5.29
C ASP A 92 -19.86 9.77 5.37
N TYR A 93 -20.23 10.34 4.21
CA TYR A 93 -21.14 11.48 4.16
C TYR A 93 -22.53 11.13 4.74
N LEU A 94 -23.12 10.03 4.29
CA LEU A 94 -24.47 9.63 4.73
C LEU A 94 -24.51 9.20 6.20
N SER A 95 -23.47 8.51 6.69
CA SER A 95 -23.35 8.13 8.10
C SER A 95 -23.19 9.35 9.02
N LYS A 96 -22.37 10.34 8.64
CA LYS A 96 -22.23 11.61 9.37
C LYS A 96 -23.51 12.43 9.37
N ALA A 97 -24.29 12.37 8.28
CA ALA A 97 -25.60 13.01 8.20
C ALA A 97 -26.66 12.35 9.10
N LYS A 98 -26.36 11.19 9.73
CA LYS A 98 -27.28 10.41 10.57
C LYS A 98 -28.58 10.03 9.84
N ILE A 99 -28.49 9.77 8.55
CA ILE A 99 -29.61 9.32 7.72
C ILE A 99 -29.56 7.80 7.69
N GLU A 100 -30.70 7.13 7.90
CA GLU A 100 -30.79 5.69 7.61
C GLU A 100 -30.87 5.48 6.10
N TYR A 101 -29.97 4.66 5.55
CA TYR A 101 -29.92 4.45 4.11
C TYR A 101 -29.52 3.03 3.73
N VAL A 102 -29.91 2.65 2.53
CA VAL A 102 -29.50 1.42 1.85
C VAL A 102 -28.70 1.81 0.62
N ASP A 103 -27.44 1.38 0.62
CA ASP A 103 -26.54 1.54 -0.52
C ASP A 103 -26.79 0.42 -1.55
N MET A 104 -27.24 0.81 -2.74
CA MET A 104 -27.39 -0.04 -3.91
C MET A 104 -26.53 0.49 -5.07
N THR A 105 -25.43 1.18 -4.77
CA THR A 105 -24.48 1.66 -5.76
C THR A 105 -23.57 0.53 -6.25
N SER A 106 -23.06 0.69 -7.46
CA SER A 106 -22.13 -0.24 -8.09
C SER A 106 -20.92 0.52 -8.62
N VAL A 107 -19.74 -0.09 -8.56
CA VAL A 107 -18.51 0.51 -9.09
C VAL A 107 -18.33 0.11 -10.54
N ALA A 108 -18.26 1.09 -11.43
CA ALA A 108 -18.05 0.89 -12.84
C ALA A 108 -16.60 0.44 -13.11
N GLY A 109 -16.44 -0.83 -13.48
CA GLY A 109 -15.20 -1.36 -14.04
C GLY A 109 -14.42 -2.28 -13.10
N ILE A 110 -13.76 -3.27 -13.69
CA ILE A 110 -12.73 -4.08 -13.05
C ILE A 110 -11.44 -3.25 -12.97
N GLN A 111 -11.06 -2.80 -11.78
CA GLN A 111 -9.77 -2.14 -11.58
C GLN A 111 -8.67 -3.19 -11.57
N GLN A 112 -7.93 -3.30 -12.67
CA GLN A 112 -6.74 -4.13 -12.79
C GLN A 112 -5.51 -3.34 -12.33
N VAL A 113 -4.68 -3.97 -11.52
CA VAL A 113 -3.41 -3.42 -11.03
C VAL A 113 -2.28 -4.27 -11.56
N GLN A 114 -1.39 -3.66 -12.33
CA GLN A 114 -0.17 -4.29 -12.82
C GLN A 114 1.00 -3.96 -11.89
N LEU A 115 1.54 -4.98 -11.21
CA LEU A 115 2.70 -4.87 -10.35
C LEU A 115 3.96 -5.30 -11.11
N GLN A 116 4.97 -4.44 -11.14
CA GLN A 116 6.31 -4.75 -11.65
C GLN A 116 7.30 -4.72 -10.48
N VAL A 117 7.94 -5.85 -10.19
CA VAL A 117 8.93 -5.95 -9.10
C VAL A 117 10.30 -6.24 -9.71
N ARG A 118 11.36 -5.66 -9.14
CA ARG A 118 12.75 -5.96 -9.51
C ARG A 118 13.49 -6.46 -8.28
N VAL A 119 14.03 -7.67 -8.36
CA VAL A 119 14.81 -8.28 -7.28
C VAL A 119 16.26 -8.37 -7.72
N ALA A 120 17.18 -7.80 -6.94
CA ALA A 120 18.61 -7.81 -7.19
C ALA A 120 19.37 -8.34 -5.97
N GLU A 121 20.41 -9.13 -6.20
CA GLU A 121 21.32 -9.64 -5.17
C GLU A 121 22.68 -8.97 -5.29
N VAL A 122 23.25 -8.59 -4.14
CA VAL A 122 24.57 -7.97 -4.04
C VAL A 122 25.47 -8.87 -3.19
N SER A 123 26.59 -9.32 -3.76
CA SER A 123 27.55 -10.14 -3.03
C SER A 123 28.35 -9.29 -2.04
N ARG A 124 28.16 -9.54 -0.74
CA ARG A 124 28.94 -8.89 0.33
C ARG A 124 30.41 -9.35 0.39
N ILE A 125 30.75 -10.48 -0.23
CA ILE A 125 32.10 -11.07 -0.20
C ILE A 125 33.04 -10.31 -1.15
N ALA A 126 32.55 -9.92 -2.33
CA ALA A 126 33.32 -9.09 -3.27
C ALA A 126 33.72 -7.73 -2.67
N LEU A 127 32.84 -7.14 -1.83
CA LEU A 127 33.13 -5.90 -1.11
C LEU A 127 34.15 -6.07 0.03
N ARG A 128 34.31 -7.28 0.59
CA ARG A 128 35.26 -7.56 1.70
C ARG A 128 36.59 -8.16 1.24
N SER A 129 36.65 -8.83 0.10
CA SER A 129 37.91 -9.36 -0.45
C SER A 129 38.85 -8.27 -0.96
N LEU A 130 38.35 -7.04 -1.11
CA LEU A 130 39.13 -5.88 -1.49
C LEU A 130 39.57 -5.09 -0.24
N SER A 131 40.56 -5.61 0.51
CA SER A 131 41.27 -4.80 1.50
C SER A 131 42.38 -4.01 0.80
N ILE A 132 42.24 -2.69 0.78
CA ILE A 132 43.30 -1.75 0.36
C ILE A 132 44.13 -1.47 1.60
N ASN A 133 45.35 -2.00 1.65
CA ASN A 133 46.33 -1.61 2.66
C ASN A 133 47.19 -0.51 2.04
N SER A 134 47.22 0.66 2.67
CA SER A 134 47.93 1.82 2.18
C SER A 134 49.10 2.12 3.09
N THR A 135 50.27 2.33 2.51
CA THR A 135 51.45 2.81 3.24
C THR A 135 51.96 4.11 2.62
N TYR A 136 52.55 4.96 3.45
CA TYR A 136 53.05 6.28 3.07
C TYR A 136 54.55 6.33 3.33
N ALA A 137 55.34 6.69 2.32
CA ALA A 137 56.79 6.84 2.43
C ALA A 137 57.25 8.04 1.57
N ASP A 138 58.14 8.88 2.12
CA ASP A 138 58.78 10.03 1.45
C ASP A 138 57.87 10.85 0.51
N ASN A 139 56.69 11.22 1.01
CA ASN A 139 55.69 12.06 0.32
C ASN A 139 54.90 11.39 -0.82
N ASP A 140 55.11 10.10 -1.06
CA ASP A 140 54.36 9.30 -2.04
C ASP A 140 53.40 8.29 -1.37
N PHE A 141 52.30 8.01 -2.06
CA PHE A 141 51.23 7.12 -1.61
C PHE A 141 51.34 5.77 -2.32
N TYR A 142 51.40 4.68 -1.54
CA TYR A 142 51.51 3.32 -2.06
C TYR A 142 50.29 2.50 -1.62
N GLY A 143 49.55 1.99 -2.60
CA GLY A 143 48.38 1.13 -2.39
C GLY A 143 48.70 -0.34 -2.68
N LEU A 144 48.36 -1.22 -1.75
CA LEU A 144 48.47 -2.67 -1.88
C LEU A 144 47.07 -3.29 -1.80
N THR A 145 46.77 -4.22 -2.71
CA THR A 145 45.58 -5.07 -2.58
C THR A 145 46.02 -6.52 -2.40
N ALA A 146 45.56 -7.11 -1.30
CA ALA A 146 45.76 -8.53 -1.00
C ALA A 146 44.48 -9.08 -0.38
N PRO A 147 44.06 -10.31 -0.72
CA PRO A 147 43.03 -11.00 0.04
C PRO A 147 43.54 -11.21 1.47
N THR A 148 42.77 -10.78 2.47
CA THR A 148 43.13 -10.75 3.90
C THR A 148 43.86 -12.03 4.34
N SER A 149 45.13 -11.93 4.75
CA SER A 149 45.83 -13.04 5.41
C SER A 149 45.34 -13.15 6.85
N SER A 150 44.69 -14.26 7.19
CA SER A 150 44.13 -14.55 8.52
C SER A 150 45.19 -14.84 9.60
N SER A 151 46.46 -14.92 9.24
CA SER A 151 47.59 -14.99 10.16
C SER A 151 48.25 -13.61 10.22
N GLY A 152 48.38 -13.03 11.41
CA GLY A 152 49.01 -11.71 11.67
C GLY A 152 50.50 -11.59 11.29
N THR A 153 50.99 -12.42 10.38
CA THR A 153 52.23 -12.25 9.63
C THR A 153 52.11 -11.04 8.70
N PRO A 154 53.02 -10.06 8.77
CA PRO A 154 52.97 -8.91 7.89
C PRO A 154 53.20 -9.34 6.43
N LEU A 155 52.29 -8.92 5.53
CA LEU A 155 52.33 -9.24 4.09
C LEU A 155 53.55 -8.64 3.37
N ILE A 156 54.16 -7.63 3.99
CA ILE A 156 55.37 -6.94 3.59
C ILE A 156 56.37 -7.00 4.75
N SER A 157 57.61 -7.38 4.48
CA SER A 157 58.73 -7.19 5.40
C SER A 157 59.86 -6.51 4.65
N ASP A 158 60.31 -5.39 5.21
CA ASP A 158 61.42 -4.58 4.73
C ASP A 158 61.24 -4.13 3.26
N VAL A 159 60.41 -3.10 3.07
CA VAL A 159 60.14 -2.48 1.76
C VAL A 159 60.91 -1.17 1.67
N THR A 160 61.80 -1.06 0.69
CA THR A 160 62.49 0.18 0.33
C THR A 160 62.00 0.62 -1.05
N ILE A 161 61.37 1.79 -1.11
CA ILE A 161 60.86 2.36 -2.36
C ILE A 161 61.62 3.65 -2.64
N GLY A 162 62.44 3.63 -3.68
CA GLY A 162 63.14 4.78 -4.23
C GLY A 162 62.63 5.12 -5.63
N PRO A 163 63.00 6.30 -6.16
CA PRO A 163 62.47 6.84 -7.43
C PRO A 163 62.62 5.93 -8.66
N ASP A 164 63.55 4.95 -8.62
CA ASP A 164 63.75 3.96 -9.69
C ASP A 164 63.95 2.53 -9.16
N SER A 165 63.53 2.23 -7.91
CA SER A 165 63.77 0.92 -7.31
C SER A 165 62.72 0.60 -6.24
N ALA A 166 61.92 -0.45 -6.47
CA ALA A 166 61.13 -1.09 -5.43
C ALA A 166 61.80 -2.42 -5.08
N SER A 167 62.43 -2.49 -3.91
CA SER A 167 62.99 -3.72 -3.36
C SER A 167 62.30 -4.08 -2.04
N GLY A 168 61.82 -5.31 -1.95
CA GLY A 168 61.15 -5.80 -0.75
C GLY A 168 60.82 -7.28 -0.85
N THR A 169 60.67 -7.93 0.30
CA THR A 169 60.26 -9.34 0.35
C THR A 169 58.73 -9.39 0.44
N PHE A 170 58.08 -9.86 -0.63
CA PHE A 170 56.63 -9.97 -0.72
C PHE A 170 56.17 -11.41 -0.46
N SER A 171 55.09 -11.56 0.31
CA SER A 171 54.39 -12.84 0.40
C SER A 171 53.70 -13.17 -0.92
N SER A 172 53.61 -14.46 -1.27
CA SER A 172 52.94 -14.94 -2.50
C SER A 172 51.44 -14.60 -2.59
N ALA A 173 50.86 -14.03 -1.52
CA ALA A 173 49.48 -13.55 -1.46
C ALA A 173 49.28 -12.11 -2.00
N VAL A 174 50.34 -11.41 -2.42
CA VAL A 174 50.23 -10.07 -3.01
C VAL A 174 49.78 -10.20 -4.47
N THR A 175 48.56 -9.73 -4.76
CA THR A 175 47.96 -9.82 -6.10
C THR A 175 48.36 -8.66 -7.01
N LEU A 176 48.50 -7.45 -6.46
CA LEU A 176 48.90 -6.25 -7.20
C LEU A 176 49.61 -5.27 -6.27
N LEU A 177 50.77 -4.77 -6.68
CA LEU A 177 51.47 -3.64 -6.05
C LEU A 177 51.61 -2.52 -7.08
N ALA A 178 51.01 -1.36 -6.79
CA ALA A 178 51.10 -0.18 -7.62
C ALA A 178 51.48 1.04 -6.76
N GLY A 179 52.59 1.69 -7.11
CA GLY A 179 52.95 3.00 -6.58
C GLY A 179 52.65 4.06 -7.64
N ILE A 180 51.92 5.10 -7.28
CA ILE A 180 51.62 6.21 -8.19
C ILE A 180 52.33 7.44 -7.65
N PRO A 181 53.52 7.80 -8.17
CA PRO A 181 54.14 9.06 -7.83
C PRO A 181 53.27 10.20 -8.39
N ARG A 182 52.83 11.08 -7.49
CA ARG A 182 51.81 12.14 -7.70
C ARG A 182 50.38 11.59 -7.89
N ALA A 183 49.54 11.89 -6.90
CA ALA A 183 48.17 11.43 -6.72
C ALA A 183 47.25 11.60 -7.95
N HIS A 184 47.05 10.53 -8.73
CA HIS A 184 45.92 10.38 -9.64
C HIS A 184 45.01 9.25 -9.16
N LEU A 185 44.25 9.58 -8.12
CA LEU A 185 43.25 8.74 -7.47
C LEU A 185 42.17 8.26 -8.47
N GLU A 186 41.91 9.02 -9.54
CA GLU A 186 40.97 8.72 -10.63
C GLU A 186 41.22 7.38 -11.34
N MET A 187 42.47 7.05 -11.69
CA MET A 187 42.79 5.79 -12.40
C MET A 187 42.58 4.55 -11.54
N PHE A 188 42.77 4.69 -10.23
CA PHE A 188 42.52 3.60 -9.29
C PHE A 188 41.03 3.30 -9.17
N PHE A 189 40.18 4.32 -9.04
CA PHE A 189 38.72 4.13 -8.98
C PHE A 189 38.13 3.58 -10.29
N GLN A 190 38.72 3.91 -11.45
CA GLN A 190 38.26 3.43 -12.74
C GLN A 190 38.48 1.91 -12.92
N ALA A 191 39.58 1.36 -12.40
CA ALA A 191 39.84 -0.09 -12.42
C ALA A 191 38.90 -0.89 -11.48
N LEU A 192 38.40 -0.27 -10.40
CA LEU A 192 37.43 -0.92 -9.51
C LEU A 192 36.03 -1.05 -10.13
N ALA A 193 35.62 -0.08 -10.94
CA ALA A 193 34.28 -0.02 -11.51
C ALA A 193 34.03 -1.10 -12.58
N GLU A 194 35.07 -1.66 -13.19
CA GLU A 194 34.99 -2.55 -14.36
C GLU A 194 34.57 -4.01 -14.02
N ASN A 195 34.51 -4.41 -12.74
CA ASN A 195 34.35 -5.81 -12.30
C ASN A 195 32.90 -6.31 -12.04
N GLN A 196 31.86 -5.68 -12.63
CA GLN A 196 30.47 -6.17 -12.68
C GLN A 196 29.90 -6.88 -11.42
N TYR A 197 29.62 -6.12 -10.35
CA TYR A 197 29.19 -6.67 -9.04
C TYR A 197 27.67 -6.82 -8.79
N LEU A 198 26.83 -6.69 -9.83
CA LEU A 198 25.37 -6.71 -9.66
C LEU A 198 24.73 -7.83 -10.46
N LYS A 199 24.02 -8.74 -9.79
CA LYS A 199 23.21 -9.79 -10.42
C LYS A 199 21.73 -9.51 -10.20
N LEU A 200 21.02 -9.20 -11.28
CA LEU A 200 19.56 -9.12 -11.27
C LEU A 200 19.00 -10.54 -11.22
N LEU A 201 18.15 -10.85 -10.24
CA LEU A 201 17.61 -12.20 -10.03
C LEU A 201 16.26 -12.40 -10.71
N ALA A 202 15.38 -11.39 -10.70
CA ALA A 202 14.06 -11.50 -11.31
C ALA A 202 13.42 -10.14 -11.59
N ASN A 203 12.61 -10.07 -12.66
CA ASN A 203 11.73 -8.95 -12.99
C ASN A 203 10.30 -9.46 -13.24
N PRO A 204 9.57 -9.91 -12.21
CA PRO A 204 8.21 -10.41 -12.40
C PRO A 204 7.21 -9.27 -12.66
N THR A 205 6.29 -9.55 -13.59
CA THR A 205 5.12 -8.70 -13.87
C THR A 205 3.86 -9.49 -13.51
N LEU A 206 2.97 -8.88 -12.74
CA LEU A 206 1.71 -9.49 -12.30
C LEU A 206 0.55 -8.56 -12.55
N VAL A 207 -0.59 -9.12 -12.91
CA VAL A 207 -1.86 -8.40 -13.03
C VAL A 207 -2.83 -9.02 -12.04
N ALA A 208 -3.40 -8.21 -11.16
CA ALA A 208 -4.41 -8.64 -10.20
C ALA A 208 -5.55 -7.63 -10.11
N LEU A 209 -6.73 -8.08 -9.69
CA LEU A 209 -7.85 -7.20 -9.41
C LEU A 209 -7.65 -6.46 -8.09
N SER A 210 -8.12 -5.22 -8.02
CA SER A 210 -8.13 -4.43 -6.79
C SER A 210 -8.93 -5.15 -5.70
N GLY A 211 -8.29 -5.41 -4.57
CA GLY A 211 -8.87 -6.13 -3.42
C GLY A 211 -8.71 -7.65 -3.45
N GLU A 212 -8.25 -8.24 -4.54
CA GLU A 212 -8.02 -9.69 -4.65
C GLU A 212 -6.58 -10.06 -4.29
N LYS A 213 -6.38 -11.19 -3.60
CA LYS A 213 -5.04 -11.67 -3.25
C LYS A 213 -4.45 -12.44 -4.44
N ALA A 214 -3.27 -12.04 -4.89
CA ALA A 214 -2.51 -12.74 -5.91
C ALA A 214 -1.17 -13.24 -5.34
N SER A 215 -0.74 -14.41 -5.80
CA SER A 215 0.54 -15.01 -5.44
C SER A 215 1.32 -15.41 -6.69
N PHE A 216 2.62 -15.20 -6.63
CA PHE A 216 3.60 -15.55 -7.65
C PHE A 216 4.71 -16.37 -7.02
N LEU A 217 5.11 -17.42 -7.70
CA LEU A 217 6.30 -18.19 -7.38
C LEU A 217 7.10 -18.36 -8.66
N ALA A 218 8.33 -17.82 -8.67
CA ALA A 218 9.33 -18.12 -9.69
C ALA A 218 10.44 -18.96 -9.06
N GLY A 219 10.41 -20.26 -9.34
CA GLY A 219 11.29 -21.22 -8.69
C GLY A 219 10.91 -22.66 -9.01
N GLY A 220 11.22 -23.57 -8.10
CA GLY A 220 10.90 -25.00 -8.22
C GLY A 220 10.62 -25.62 -6.86
N GLU A 221 10.55 -26.94 -6.82
CA GLU A 221 10.37 -27.71 -5.60
C GLU A 221 11.58 -28.61 -5.35
N PHE A 222 12.05 -28.63 -4.10
CA PHE A 222 13.14 -29.49 -3.67
C PHE A 222 12.59 -30.61 -2.78
N PRO A 223 12.78 -31.89 -3.14
CA PRO A 223 12.33 -33.00 -2.32
C PRO A 223 13.24 -33.16 -1.10
N ILE A 224 12.65 -33.17 0.10
CA ILE A 224 13.33 -33.43 1.36
C ILE A 224 12.82 -34.76 1.92
N PRO A 225 13.69 -35.76 2.11
CA PRO A 225 13.28 -37.01 2.74
C PRO A 225 13.09 -36.79 4.25
N ILE A 226 11.91 -37.11 4.76
CA ILE A 226 11.59 -37.05 6.18
C ILE A 226 11.37 -38.48 6.68
N PRO A 227 12.19 -38.96 7.63
CA PRO A 227 11.96 -40.26 8.24
C PRO A 227 10.72 -40.18 9.13
N GLN A 228 9.71 -41.01 8.84
CA GLN A 228 8.55 -41.21 9.68
C GLN A 228 8.73 -42.51 10.44
N ASN A 229 8.80 -42.43 11.77
CA ASN A 229 8.84 -43.62 12.62
C ASN A 229 7.45 -44.26 12.65
N SER A 230 7.26 -45.32 11.86
CA SER A 230 6.09 -46.19 12.01
C SER A 230 6.33 -47.10 13.20
N GLY A 231 5.36 -47.18 14.12
CA GLY A 231 5.48 -47.82 15.45
C GLY A 231 5.78 -49.32 15.49
N SER A 232 6.22 -49.94 14.39
CA SER A 232 6.53 -51.36 14.24
C SER A 232 7.91 -51.60 13.60
N GLY A 233 8.92 -50.81 13.96
CA GLY A 233 10.33 -51.10 13.65
C GLY A 233 10.76 -50.91 12.18
N ALA A 234 9.88 -50.39 11.31
CA ALA A 234 10.18 -50.05 9.93
C ALA A 234 10.13 -48.53 9.75
N THR A 235 11.27 -47.91 9.44
CA THR A 235 11.38 -46.48 9.12
C THR A 235 10.88 -46.25 7.69
N SER A 236 9.69 -45.68 7.53
CA SER A 236 9.21 -45.24 6.21
C SER A 236 9.77 -43.86 5.91
N ILE A 237 10.38 -43.68 4.74
CA ILE A 237 10.89 -42.38 4.27
C ILE A 237 9.82 -41.73 3.41
N THR A 238 9.22 -40.65 3.88
CA THR A 238 8.26 -39.84 3.11
C THR A 238 9.00 -38.69 2.44
N ILE A 239 8.70 -38.43 1.17
CA ILE A 239 9.30 -37.30 0.43
C ILE A 239 8.36 -36.10 0.58
N GLU A 240 8.82 -35.02 1.24
CA GLU A 240 8.11 -33.75 1.29
C GLU A 240 8.75 -32.76 0.31
N TYR A 241 7.95 -32.16 -0.58
CA TYR A 241 8.42 -31.15 -1.52
C TYR A 241 8.35 -29.75 -0.88
N ARG A 242 9.49 -29.06 -0.81
CA ARG A 242 9.57 -27.67 -0.34
C ARG A 242 9.89 -26.74 -1.51
N GLU A 243 9.06 -25.73 -1.71
CA GLU A 243 9.26 -24.71 -2.74
C GLU A 243 10.50 -23.84 -2.45
N TYR A 244 11.32 -23.57 -3.47
CA TYR A 244 12.43 -22.62 -3.42
C TYR A 244 12.33 -21.62 -4.59
N GLY A 245 12.84 -20.41 -4.40
CA GLY A 245 12.84 -19.35 -5.42
C GLY A 245 12.27 -18.03 -4.91
N VAL A 246 11.83 -17.17 -5.84
CA VAL A 246 11.23 -15.87 -5.52
C VAL A 246 9.73 -16.03 -5.37
N ARG A 247 9.23 -15.86 -4.14
CA ARG A 247 7.80 -15.87 -3.83
C ARG A 247 7.33 -14.45 -3.56
N LEU A 248 6.28 -14.03 -4.23
CA LEU A 248 5.64 -12.73 -4.02
C LEU A 248 4.16 -12.95 -3.77
N THR A 249 3.64 -12.36 -2.71
CA THR A 249 2.20 -12.38 -2.41
C THR A 249 1.78 -10.94 -2.21
N PHE A 250 0.77 -10.50 -2.94
CA PHE A 250 0.30 -9.12 -2.87
C PHE A 250 -1.22 -9.05 -2.96
N LYS A 251 -1.80 -8.02 -2.36
CA LYS A 251 -3.22 -7.68 -2.41
C LYS A 251 -3.29 -6.19 -2.74
N PRO A 252 -3.42 -5.81 -4.01
CA PRO A 252 -3.43 -4.41 -4.38
C PRO A 252 -4.75 -3.77 -3.95
N ILE A 253 -4.73 -2.52 -3.50
CA ILE A 253 -5.93 -1.74 -3.21
C ILE A 253 -5.72 -0.39 -3.89
N VAL A 254 -6.57 -0.06 -4.84
CA VAL A 254 -6.58 1.27 -5.47
C VAL A 254 -7.31 2.22 -4.53
N LEU A 255 -6.62 3.29 -4.15
CA LEU A 255 -7.23 4.47 -3.55
C LEU A 255 -7.53 5.45 -4.72
N GLY A 256 -8.70 6.08 -4.70
CA GLY A 256 -9.00 7.21 -5.56
C GLY A 256 -8.18 8.41 -5.13
N ASP A 257 -7.71 9.20 -6.10
CA ASP A 257 -7.05 10.48 -5.88
C ASP A 257 -8.03 11.54 -5.34
#